data_AF-A0A7J3JF85-F1
#
_entry.id   AF-A0A7J3JF85-F1
#
_cell.length_a   1.000
_cell.length_b   1.000
_cell.length_c   1.000
_cell.angle_alpha   90.00
_cell.angle_beta   90.00
_cell.angle_gamma   90.00
#
_symmetry.space_group_name_H-M   'P 1'
#
loop_
_entity.id
_entity.type
_entity.pdbx_description
1 polymer ?
#
loop_
_entity_poly.entity_id
_entity_poly.type
_entity_poly.pdbx_seq_one_letter_code
_entity_poly.pdbx_strand_id
1 'polypeptide(L)'
;MTKSKALGLTLLILLICSTLPTILYATGQVNVKVEENTVKLATQAGNQIQALITAIYADENATEKIQNASLTQQFEGNVTLYQDKGLNKLKVAQEALEASNYNLAADSALQALAVFREIYRSINAILEKTGLQDISARDNQELMDAINRDLQRLNILQNLLPDNSPKEIITLLESANSTLLEAKQDLKDGKYNDAQTLYLEAKQNITEIYQYLKIQAEESNTWRLSGYCEGLQQRIQERFRYGSQNGIDFTATLQSLGYQSENQFIQSLQSKIQNAQSQVDINKAIQECLTIAQMVQQMEQALNQEINHQQGPNPTYGNSGTGGSDSGTGGAPSGNSSNSNNGTGYSGNSSSGKGAGK
;
A
#
# COMPACT_ATOMS: atom_id res chain seq x y z
N MET A 1 -23.74 26.11 -24.61
CA MET A 1 -22.93 25.83 -25.81
C MET A 1 -21.47 25.88 -25.41
N THR A 2 -20.87 24.71 -25.14
CA THR A 2 -19.43 24.56 -24.87
C THR A 2 -18.96 23.31 -25.62
N LYS A 3 -18.87 23.46 -26.95
CA LYS A 3 -18.14 22.54 -27.82
C LYS A 3 -16.66 22.94 -27.77
N SER A 4 -15.84 22.21 -27.03
CA SER A 4 -14.36 22.28 -26.95
C SER A 4 -13.98 21.50 -25.68
N LYS A 5 -13.37 20.31 -25.68
CA LYS A 5 -12.04 19.94 -26.19
C LYS A 5 -11.91 18.42 -26.46
N ALA A 6 -12.98 17.71 -26.81
CA ALA A 6 -12.94 16.28 -27.15
C ALA A 6 -12.28 15.93 -28.51
N LEU A 7 -11.79 16.94 -29.25
CA LEU A 7 -11.32 16.83 -30.65
C LEU A 7 -9.93 16.19 -30.80
N GLY A 8 -9.08 16.21 -29.76
CA GLY A 8 -7.75 15.57 -29.83
C GLY A 8 -7.83 14.04 -29.76
N LEU A 9 -8.73 13.53 -28.92
CA LEU A 9 -8.93 12.09 -28.68
C LEU A 9 -9.66 11.38 -29.84
N THR A 10 -10.55 12.10 -30.54
CA THR A 10 -11.36 11.54 -31.65
C THR A 10 -10.55 11.25 -32.91
N LEU A 11 -9.46 11.98 -33.15
CA LEU A 11 -8.61 11.77 -34.33
C LEU A 11 -7.76 10.49 -34.24
N LEU A 12 -7.39 10.09 -33.01
CA LEU A 12 -6.68 8.83 -32.75
C LEU A 12 -7.62 7.61 -32.79
N ILE A 13 -8.88 7.76 -32.38
CA ILE A 13 -9.91 6.71 -32.54
C ILE A 13 -10.08 6.36 -34.02
N LEU A 14 -10.01 7.34 -34.93
CA LEU A 14 -10.05 7.10 -36.38
C LEU A 14 -8.80 6.41 -36.94
N LEU A 15 -7.60 6.69 -36.39
CA LEU A 15 -6.35 6.08 -36.87
C LEU A 15 -6.07 4.68 -36.27
N ILE A 16 -6.55 4.42 -35.05
CA ILE A 16 -6.38 3.14 -34.35
C ILE A 16 -7.51 2.15 -34.70
N CYS A 17 -8.70 2.62 -35.12
CA CYS A 17 -9.81 1.75 -35.53
C CYS A 17 -9.90 1.45 -37.03
N SER A 18 -9.09 2.08 -37.90
CA SER A 18 -9.01 1.64 -39.30
C SER A 18 -8.32 0.27 -39.35
N THR A 19 -9.12 -0.78 -39.52
CA THR A 19 -8.68 -2.08 -40.02
C THR A 19 -7.69 -1.85 -41.17
N LEU A 20 -6.46 -2.34 -41.03
CA LEU A 20 -5.46 -2.37 -42.09
C LEU A 20 -6.13 -2.74 -43.43
N PRO A 21 -6.21 -1.85 -44.43
CA PRO A 21 -6.48 -2.28 -45.78
C PRO A 21 -5.18 -2.84 -46.34
N THR A 22 -5.28 -4.07 -46.78
CA THR A 22 -4.42 -4.88 -47.64
C THR A 22 -3.97 -4.22 -48.96
N ILE A 23 -3.57 -2.95 -48.95
CA ILE A 23 -3.04 -2.23 -50.11
C ILE A 23 -1.64 -1.79 -49.73
N LEU A 24 -0.59 -2.48 -50.21
CA LEU A 24 0.78 -1.92 -50.40
C LEU A 24 1.87 -2.96 -50.78
N TYR A 25 1.51 -4.20 -51.18
CA TYR A 25 2.48 -5.15 -51.75
C TYR A 25 2.53 -5.12 -53.29
N ALA A 26 2.46 -3.92 -53.89
CA ALA A 26 2.42 -3.80 -55.35
C ALA A 26 3.29 -2.64 -55.86
N THR A 27 4.57 -2.60 -55.50
CA THR A 27 5.67 -2.07 -56.33
C THR A 27 7.00 -2.36 -55.62
N GLY A 28 7.90 -3.09 -56.28
CA GLY A 28 9.19 -3.58 -55.74
C GLY A 28 10.26 -2.51 -55.51
N GLN A 29 9.94 -1.40 -54.83
CA GLN A 29 10.90 -0.56 -54.14
C GLN A 29 10.75 -0.83 -52.64
N VAL A 30 11.85 -1.20 -51.97
CA VAL A 30 11.91 -1.38 -50.51
C VAL A 30 11.36 -0.10 -49.88
N ASN A 31 10.16 -0.18 -49.32
CA ASN A 31 9.31 0.97 -49.06
C ASN A 31 9.60 1.58 -47.70
N VAL A 32 10.87 1.91 -47.44
CA VAL A 32 11.45 2.44 -46.17
C VAL A 32 10.55 3.46 -45.45
N LYS A 33 9.76 4.23 -46.20
CA LYS A 33 8.78 5.19 -45.67
C LYS A 33 7.64 4.55 -44.88
N VAL A 34 7.19 3.34 -45.19
CA VAL A 34 6.06 2.68 -44.53
C VAL A 34 6.47 2.20 -43.14
N GLU A 35 7.65 1.60 -43.01
CA GLU A 35 8.15 1.12 -41.73
C GLU A 35 8.49 2.29 -40.80
N GLU A 36 9.16 3.33 -41.32
CA GLU A 36 9.39 4.60 -40.60
C GLU A 36 8.08 5.23 -40.11
N ASN A 37 7.06 5.32 -40.97
CA ASN A 37 5.76 5.85 -40.60
C ASN A 37 5.05 5.01 -39.53
N THR A 38 5.23 3.69 -39.57
CA THR A 38 4.64 2.77 -38.59
C THR A 38 5.29 2.95 -37.22
N VAL A 39 6.62 3.06 -37.15
CA VAL A 39 7.34 3.37 -35.91
C VAL A 39 6.92 4.74 -35.38
N LYS A 40 6.85 5.76 -36.24
CA LYS A 40 6.40 7.11 -35.86
C LYS A 40 4.98 7.11 -35.29
N LEU A 41 4.07 6.35 -35.90
CA LEU A 41 2.71 6.20 -35.42
C LEU A 41 2.68 5.52 -34.04
N ALA A 42 3.48 4.46 -33.85
CA ALA A 42 3.62 3.80 -32.56
C ALA A 42 4.17 4.75 -31.48
N THR A 43 5.17 5.58 -31.81
CA THR A 43 5.68 6.62 -30.91
C THR A 43 4.59 7.62 -30.53
N GLN A 44 3.82 8.11 -31.49
CA GLN A 44 2.72 9.05 -31.22
C GLN A 44 1.65 8.43 -30.33
N ALA A 45 1.28 7.18 -30.57
CA ALA A 45 0.32 6.45 -29.73
C ALA A 45 0.85 6.25 -28.30
N GLY A 46 2.13 5.87 -28.15
CA GLY A 46 2.80 5.75 -26.86
C GLY A 46 2.76 7.07 -26.07
N ASN A 47 3.18 8.17 -26.69
CA ASN A 47 3.17 9.49 -26.06
C ASN A 47 1.76 9.94 -25.63
N GLN A 48 0.72 9.57 -26.37
CA GLN A 48 -0.65 9.91 -26.00
C GLN A 48 -1.15 9.10 -24.79
N ILE A 49 -0.81 7.81 -24.72
CA ILE A 49 -1.12 6.99 -23.55
C ILE A 49 -0.36 7.49 -22.34
N GLN A 50 0.91 7.83 -22.52
CA GLN A 50 1.73 8.46 -21.48
C GLN A 50 1.05 9.69 -20.92
N ALA A 51 0.69 10.64 -21.80
CA ALA A 51 0.03 11.86 -21.40
C ALA A 51 -1.31 11.62 -20.70
N LEU A 52 -2.06 10.58 -21.09
CA LEU A 52 -3.30 10.20 -20.43
C LEU A 52 -3.05 9.64 -19.02
N ILE A 53 -2.11 8.71 -18.87
CA ILE A 53 -1.72 8.15 -17.56
C ILE A 53 -1.21 9.27 -16.64
N THR A 54 -0.34 10.14 -17.17
CA THR A 54 0.18 11.30 -16.45
C THR A 54 -0.94 12.23 -16.00
N ALA A 55 -1.91 12.55 -16.87
CA ALA A 55 -3.04 13.40 -16.52
C ALA A 55 -3.92 12.78 -15.41
N ILE A 56 -4.08 11.46 -15.41
CA ILE A 56 -4.80 10.74 -14.35
C ILE A 56 -4.08 10.84 -13.01
N TYR A 57 -2.74 10.68 -12.99
CA TYR A 57 -1.98 10.86 -11.75
C TYR A 57 -1.88 12.32 -11.30
N ALA A 58 -1.93 13.27 -12.24
CA ALA A 58 -1.88 14.69 -11.95
C ALA A 58 -3.21 15.26 -11.43
N ASP A 59 -4.34 14.60 -11.69
CA ASP A 59 -5.62 14.97 -11.12
C ASP A 59 -5.74 14.48 -9.66
N GLU A 60 -5.96 15.42 -8.74
CA GLU A 60 -6.01 15.16 -7.30
C GLU A 60 -7.12 14.19 -6.90
N ASN A 61 -8.24 14.17 -7.64
CA ASN A 61 -9.43 13.37 -7.31
C ASN A 61 -9.52 12.09 -8.14
N ALA A 62 -8.77 12.00 -9.24
CA ALA A 62 -8.87 10.86 -10.15
C ALA A 62 -8.46 9.54 -9.48
N THR A 63 -7.34 9.54 -8.78
CA THR A 63 -6.86 8.35 -8.04
C THR A 63 -7.85 7.89 -6.97
N GLU A 64 -8.44 8.82 -6.22
CA GLU A 64 -9.46 8.50 -5.21
C GLU A 64 -10.73 7.92 -5.85
N LYS A 65 -11.21 8.50 -6.95
CA LYS A 65 -12.39 7.98 -7.68
C LYS A 65 -12.13 6.58 -8.26
N ILE A 66 -10.93 6.34 -8.81
CA ILE A 66 -10.51 5.01 -9.29
C ILE A 66 -10.49 4.01 -8.13
N GLN A 67 -9.99 4.41 -6.97
CA GLN A 67 -9.97 3.58 -5.76
C GLN A 67 -11.37 3.27 -5.23
N ASN A 68 -12.24 4.27 -5.12
CA ASN A 68 -13.62 4.12 -4.65
C ASN A 68 -14.44 3.21 -5.59
N ALA A 69 -14.10 3.18 -6.88
CA ALA A 69 -14.69 2.26 -7.85
C ALA A 69 -14.08 0.84 -7.83
N SER A 70 -13.10 0.57 -6.95
CA SER A 70 -12.34 -0.69 -6.90
C SER A 70 -11.60 -1.02 -8.21
N LEU A 71 -11.16 0.01 -8.94
CA LEU A 71 -10.50 -0.12 -10.25
C LEU A 71 -8.98 0.11 -10.19
N THR A 72 -8.41 0.36 -9.00
CA THR A 72 -6.97 0.63 -8.83
C THR A 72 -6.11 -0.45 -9.46
N GLN A 73 -6.35 -1.73 -9.16
CA GLN A 73 -5.55 -2.82 -9.71
C GLN A 73 -5.63 -2.89 -11.24
N GLN A 74 -6.80 -2.61 -11.81
CA GLN A 74 -6.96 -2.59 -13.27
C GLN A 74 -6.21 -1.41 -13.88
N PHE A 75 -6.26 -0.22 -13.26
CA PHE A 75 -5.53 0.94 -13.74
C PHE A 75 -4.02 0.72 -13.67
N GLU A 76 -3.50 0.34 -12.50
CA GLU A 76 -2.07 0.07 -12.30
C GLU A 76 -1.57 -1.06 -13.23
N GLY A 77 -2.39 -2.10 -13.45
CA GLY A 77 -2.06 -3.14 -14.43
C GLY A 77 -1.91 -2.62 -15.87
N ASN A 78 -2.65 -1.58 -16.27
CA ASN A 78 -2.46 -0.91 -17.55
C ASN A 78 -1.17 -0.07 -17.59
N VAL A 79 -0.81 0.58 -16.48
CA VAL A 79 0.44 1.35 -16.36
C VAL A 79 1.65 0.43 -16.47
N THR A 80 1.63 -0.71 -15.76
CA THR A 80 2.67 -1.75 -15.90
C THR A 80 2.71 -2.30 -17.32
N LEU A 81 1.56 -2.61 -17.94
CA LEU A 81 1.52 -3.11 -19.32
C LEU A 81 2.11 -2.09 -20.32
N TYR A 82 1.87 -0.80 -20.10
CA TYR A 82 2.44 0.30 -20.86
C TYR A 82 3.97 0.30 -20.75
N GLN A 83 4.50 0.29 -19.52
CA GLN A 83 5.93 0.35 -19.23
C GLN A 83 6.67 -0.92 -19.71
N ASP A 84 6.19 -2.10 -19.31
CA ASP A 84 6.92 -3.36 -19.49
C ASP A 84 6.77 -3.96 -20.89
N LYS A 85 5.65 -3.72 -21.57
CA LYS A 85 5.41 -4.30 -22.90
C LYS A 85 5.34 -3.24 -23.98
N GLY A 86 4.52 -2.22 -23.78
CA GLY A 86 4.30 -1.17 -24.78
C GLY A 86 5.60 -0.45 -25.16
N LEU A 87 6.26 0.14 -24.17
CA LEU A 87 7.51 0.88 -24.37
C LEU A 87 8.67 0.00 -24.82
N ASN A 88 8.79 -1.22 -24.27
CA ASN A 88 9.83 -2.16 -24.70
C ASN A 88 9.68 -2.55 -26.18
N LYS A 89 8.46 -2.79 -26.67
CA LYS A 89 8.22 -3.07 -28.11
C LYS A 89 8.50 -1.86 -28.98
N LEU A 90 8.14 -0.66 -28.52
CA LEU A 90 8.44 0.58 -29.23
C LEU A 90 9.96 0.81 -29.33
N LYS A 91 10.70 0.58 -28.24
CA LYS A 91 12.16 0.68 -28.20
C LYS A 91 12.82 -0.28 -29.20
N VAL A 92 12.43 -1.55 -29.20
CA VAL A 92 12.92 -2.53 -30.19
C VAL A 92 12.62 -2.07 -31.62
N ALA A 93 11.44 -1.47 -31.85
CA ALA A 93 11.09 -0.95 -33.17
C ALA A 93 11.99 0.22 -33.60
N GLN A 94 12.31 1.14 -32.69
CA GLN A 94 13.21 2.27 -32.92
C GLN A 94 14.64 1.81 -33.17
N GLU A 95 15.18 0.92 -32.34
CA GLU A 95 16.53 0.36 -32.50
C GLU A 95 16.67 -0.42 -33.81
N ALA A 96 15.65 -1.21 -34.18
CA ALA A 96 15.63 -1.93 -35.45
C ALA A 96 15.58 -0.98 -36.65
N LEU A 97 14.87 0.15 -36.54
CA LEU A 97 14.81 1.16 -37.58
C LEU A 97 16.18 1.82 -37.78
N GLU A 98 16.88 2.17 -36.70
CA GLU A 98 18.23 2.72 -36.73
C GLU A 98 19.23 1.73 -37.36
N ALA A 99 19.07 0.43 -37.06
CA ALA A 99 19.86 -0.64 -37.67
C ALA A 99 19.45 -0.97 -39.13
N SER A 100 18.54 -0.21 -39.73
CA SER A 100 17.96 -0.46 -41.07
C SER A 100 17.31 -1.85 -41.23
N ASN A 101 16.89 -2.46 -40.11
CA ASN A 101 16.12 -3.70 -40.08
C ASN A 101 14.62 -3.39 -40.13
N TYR A 102 14.17 -2.94 -41.30
CA TYR A 102 12.81 -2.42 -41.51
C TYR A 102 11.70 -3.44 -41.17
N ASN A 103 11.90 -4.72 -41.48
CA ASN A 103 10.92 -5.76 -41.17
C ASN A 103 10.69 -5.91 -39.66
N LEU A 104 11.78 -5.95 -38.87
CA LEU A 104 11.70 -6.03 -37.41
C LEU A 104 11.13 -4.74 -36.80
N ALA A 105 11.50 -3.59 -37.37
CA ALA A 105 10.97 -2.29 -36.96
C ALA A 105 9.45 -2.24 -37.11
N ALA A 106 8.94 -2.62 -38.28
CA ALA A 106 7.50 -2.62 -38.56
C ALA A 106 6.74 -3.61 -37.69
N ASP A 107 7.21 -4.87 -37.57
CA ASP A 107 6.55 -5.89 -36.74
C ASP A 107 6.50 -5.47 -35.26
N SER A 108 7.61 -4.97 -34.73
CA SER A 108 7.67 -4.51 -33.33
C SER A 108 6.79 -3.28 -33.09
N ALA A 109 6.72 -2.34 -34.05
CA ALA A 109 5.84 -1.18 -33.97
C ALA A 109 4.35 -1.57 -34.01
N LEU A 110 3.96 -2.55 -34.84
CA LEU A 110 2.59 -3.08 -34.88
C LEU A 110 2.22 -3.78 -33.56
N GLN A 111 3.16 -4.53 -32.97
CA GLN A 111 2.97 -5.13 -31.65
C GLN A 111 2.81 -4.07 -30.55
N ALA A 112 3.61 -3.00 -30.58
CA ALA A 112 3.46 -1.87 -29.66
C ALA A 112 2.08 -1.21 -29.81
N LEU A 113 1.65 -0.93 -31.05
CA LEU A 113 0.33 -0.36 -31.35
C LEU A 113 -0.83 -1.24 -30.86
N ALA A 114 -0.69 -2.57 -30.94
CA ALA A 114 -1.70 -3.50 -30.44
C ALA A 114 -1.84 -3.37 -28.90
N VAL A 115 -0.71 -3.35 -28.18
CA VAL A 115 -0.67 -3.16 -26.72
C VAL A 115 -1.25 -1.79 -26.34
N PHE A 116 -0.82 -0.73 -27.03
CA PHE A 116 -1.31 0.63 -26.81
C PHE A 116 -2.83 0.75 -27.02
N ARG A 117 -3.37 0.11 -28.07
CA ARG A 117 -4.83 0.08 -28.31
C ARG A 117 -5.59 -0.58 -27.15
N GLU A 118 -5.06 -1.67 -26.61
CA GLU A 118 -5.67 -2.38 -25.48
C GLU A 118 -5.68 -1.51 -24.21
N ILE A 119 -4.53 -0.93 -23.87
CA ILE A 119 -4.38 -0.02 -22.73
C ILE A 119 -5.34 1.15 -22.84
N TYR A 120 -5.39 1.80 -24.00
CA TYR A 120 -6.24 2.96 -24.23
C TYR A 120 -7.74 2.63 -24.05
N ARG A 121 -8.19 1.47 -24.55
CA ARG A 121 -9.58 1.01 -24.36
C ARG A 121 -9.87 0.74 -22.89
N SER A 122 -8.95 0.08 -22.19
CA SER A 122 -9.09 -0.27 -20.78
C SER A 122 -9.12 0.98 -19.89
N ILE A 123 -8.20 1.93 -20.09
CA ILE A 123 -8.17 3.20 -19.38
C ILE A 123 -9.45 4.00 -19.65
N ASN A 124 -9.90 4.11 -20.90
CA ASN A 124 -11.15 4.82 -21.18
C ASN A 124 -12.38 4.19 -20.51
N ALA A 125 -12.46 2.86 -20.43
CA ALA A 125 -13.53 2.19 -19.69
C ALA A 125 -13.46 2.49 -18.18
N ILE A 126 -12.26 2.64 -17.61
CA ILE A 126 -12.07 3.06 -16.21
C ILE A 126 -12.54 4.51 -16.04
N LEU A 127 -12.13 5.41 -16.93
CA LEU A 127 -12.53 6.82 -16.88
C LEU A 127 -14.05 6.99 -17.01
N GLU A 128 -14.70 6.20 -17.86
CA GLU A 128 -16.15 6.21 -18.02
C GLU A 128 -16.86 5.76 -16.74
N LYS A 129 -16.43 4.64 -16.15
CA LYS A 129 -17.00 4.11 -14.89
C LYS A 129 -16.79 5.03 -13.69
N THR A 130 -15.75 5.85 -13.71
CA THR A 130 -15.39 6.77 -12.61
C THR A 130 -15.91 8.20 -12.82
N GLY A 131 -16.55 8.49 -13.96
CA GLY A 131 -17.03 9.83 -14.30
C GLY A 131 -15.90 10.84 -14.55
N LEU A 132 -14.74 10.38 -15.02
CA LEU A 132 -13.52 11.16 -15.26
C LEU A 132 -13.32 11.52 -16.75
N GLN A 133 -14.42 11.68 -17.50
CA GLN A 133 -14.41 11.81 -18.96
C GLN A 133 -13.78 13.13 -19.46
N ASP A 134 -13.58 14.11 -18.58
CA ASP A 134 -12.99 15.41 -18.90
C ASP A 134 -11.47 15.50 -18.61
N ILE A 135 -10.81 14.40 -18.24
CA ILE A 135 -9.35 14.38 -18.09
C ILE A 135 -8.72 14.57 -19.48
N SER A 136 -8.11 15.72 -19.70
CA SER A 136 -7.37 16.04 -20.93
C SER A 136 -5.88 16.06 -20.65
N ALA A 137 -5.06 15.56 -21.59
CA ALA A 137 -3.61 15.77 -21.60
C ALA A 137 -3.31 17.28 -21.52
N ARG A 138 -2.80 17.74 -20.37
CA ARG A 138 -2.67 19.17 -20.04
C ARG A 138 -1.31 19.54 -19.45
N ASP A 139 -1.18 20.86 -19.38
CA ASP A 139 -0.05 21.80 -19.25
C ASP A 139 1.13 21.37 -18.34
N ASN A 140 2.31 21.94 -18.62
CA ASN A 140 3.55 21.78 -17.84
C ASN A 140 3.33 22.06 -16.35
N GLN A 141 2.41 22.99 -16.03
CA GLN A 141 2.08 23.37 -14.66
C GLN A 141 1.40 22.22 -13.90
N GLU A 142 0.49 21.48 -14.52
CA GLU A 142 -0.21 20.36 -13.85
C GLU A 142 0.75 19.22 -13.52
N LEU A 143 1.68 18.91 -14.44
CA LEU A 143 2.73 17.92 -14.17
C LEU A 143 3.72 18.40 -13.11
N MET A 144 4.09 19.68 -13.12
CA MET A 144 4.93 20.29 -12.09
C MET A 144 4.28 20.18 -10.70
N ASP A 145 2.98 20.46 -10.60
CA ASP A 145 2.23 20.35 -9.35
C ASP A 145 2.14 18.89 -8.89
N ALA A 146 1.92 17.95 -9.82
CA ALA A 146 1.91 16.52 -9.52
C ALA A 146 3.25 16.01 -8.99
N ILE A 147 4.37 16.39 -9.63
CA ILE A 147 5.72 16.07 -9.16
C ILE A 147 5.94 16.65 -7.75
N ASN A 148 5.55 17.90 -7.50
CA ASN A 148 5.70 18.52 -6.18
C ASN A 148 4.89 17.79 -5.10
N ARG A 149 3.65 17.37 -5.39
CA ARG A 149 2.84 16.57 -4.45
C ARG A 149 3.47 15.21 -4.17
N ASP A 150 3.98 14.53 -5.18
CA ASP A 150 4.61 13.22 -4.98
C ASP A 150 5.96 13.33 -4.26
N LEU A 151 6.73 14.41 -4.44
CA LEU A 151 7.90 14.72 -3.60
C LEU A 151 7.52 14.93 -2.13
N GLN A 152 6.41 15.62 -1.85
CA GLN A 152 5.89 15.75 -0.48
C GLN A 152 5.47 14.40 0.09
N ARG A 153 4.81 13.55 -0.71
CA ARG A 153 4.43 12.19 -0.30
C ARG A 153 5.64 11.31 -0.01
N LEU A 154 6.71 11.41 -0.80
CA LEU A 154 7.96 10.68 -0.52
C LEU A 154 8.57 11.08 0.82
N ASN A 155 8.52 12.36 1.19
CA ASN A 155 8.97 12.80 2.52
C ASN A 155 8.11 12.16 3.63
N ILE A 156 6.79 12.09 3.44
CA ILE A 156 5.90 11.38 4.38
C ILE A 156 6.28 9.89 4.45
N LEU A 157 6.46 9.23 3.30
CA LEU A 157 6.85 7.83 3.21
C LEU A 157 8.19 7.56 3.92
N GLN A 158 9.16 8.45 3.77
CA GLN A 158 10.44 8.36 4.45
C GLN A 158 10.28 8.30 5.98
N ASN A 159 9.33 9.06 6.53
CA ASN A 159 9.05 9.08 7.96
C ASN A 159 8.16 7.90 8.43
N LEU A 160 7.49 7.22 7.51
CA LEU A 160 6.63 6.07 7.82
C LEU A 160 7.34 4.72 7.70
N LEU A 161 8.47 4.66 7.00
CA LEU A 161 9.24 3.43 6.84
C LEU A 161 9.83 2.98 8.19
N PRO A 162 9.64 1.71 8.59
CA PRO A 162 10.31 1.16 9.77
C PRO A 162 11.83 1.23 9.66
N ASP A 163 12.53 1.41 10.78
CA ASP A 163 14.00 1.47 10.84
C ASP A 163 14.68 0.21 10.26
N ASN A 164 13.98 -0.93 10.29
CA ASN A 164 14.42 -2.21 9.76
C ASN A 164 13.91 -2.50 8.33
N SER A 165 13.48 -1.48 7.59
CA SER A 165 13.02 -1.64 6.21
C SER A 165 14.11 -2.29 5.33
N PRO A 166 13.74 -3.19 4.40
CA PRO A 166 14.69 -3.78 3.45
C PRO A 166 15.44 -2.70 2.68
N LYS A 167 16.72 -2.97 2.36
CA LYS A 167 17.55 -2.03 1.61
C LYS A 167 16.95 -1.69 0.27
N GLU A 168 16.29 -2.66 -0.37
CA GLU A 168 15.60 -2.51 -1.64
C GLU A 168 14.53 -1.41 -1.57
N ILE A 169 13.74 -1.37 -0.49
CA ILE A 169 12.70 -0.35 -0.29
C ILE A 169 13.30 1.04 -0.06
N ILE A 170 14.40 1.10 0.69
CA ILE A 170 15.14 2.36 0.90
C ILE A 170 15.69 2.87 -0.44
N THR A 171 16.26 1.98 -1.27
CA THR A 171 16.76 2.32 -2.61
C THR A 171 15.63 2.77 -3.54
N LEU A 172 14.45 2.15 -3.49
CA LEU A 172 13.28 2.59 -4.26
C LEU A 172 12.85 4.01 -3.86
N LEU A 173 12.87 4.33 -2.56
CA LEU A 173 12.53 5.67 -2.06
C LEU A 173 13.54 6.72 -2.55
N GLU A 174 14.84 6.43 -2.44
CA GLU A 174 15.92 7.30 -2.91
C GLU A 174 15.85 7.50 -4.43
N SER A 175 15.63 6.42 -5.18
CA SER A 175 15.46 6.43 -6.63
C SER A 175 14.26 7.27 -7.02
N ALA A 176 13.08 7.02 -6.45
CA ALA A 176 11.88 7.81 -6.72
C ALA A 176 12.10 9.31 -6.47
N ASN A 177 12.78 9.66 -5.37
CA ASN A 177 13.07 11.06 -5.05
C ASN A 177 14.01 11.70 -6.08
N SER A 178 15.10 11.01 -6.44
CA SER A 178 16.04 11.48 -7.46
C SER A 178 15.35 11.65 -8.82
N THR A 179 14.58 10.65 -9.24
CA THR A 179 13.86 10.65 -10.53
C THR A 179 12.82 11.77 -10.60
N LEU A 180 12.08 12.06 -9.51
CA LEU A 180 11.16 13.19 -9.47
C LEU A 180 11.88 14.55 -9.53
N LEU A 181 13.04 14.68 -8.90
CA LEU A 181 13.85 15.91 -8.98
C LEU A 181 14.40 16.12 -10.39
N GLU A 182 14.78 15.05 -11.09
CA GLU A 182 15.19 15.09 -12.49
C GLU A 182 14.02 15.45 -13.41
N ALA A 183 12.86 14.82 -13.24
CA ALA A 183 11.63 15.16 -13.96
C ALA A 183 11.26 16.64 -13.80
N LYS A 184 11.40 17.16 -12.58
CA LYS A 184 11.19 18.58 -12.27
C LYS A 184 12.17 19.49 -13.00
N GLN A 185 13.42 19.08 -13.16
CA GLN A 185 14.42 19.85 -13.89
C GLN A 185 14.14 19.83 -15.39
N ASP A 186 13.81 18.67 -15.96
CA ASP A 186 13.46 18.52 -17.37
C ASP A 186 12.23 19.35 -17.75
N LEU A 187 11.24 19.48 -16.87
CA LEU A 187 10.13 20.42 -17.07
C LEU A 187 10.59 21.88 -17.18
N LYS A 188 11.54 22.31 -16.34
CA LYS A 188 12.08 23.69 -16.39
C LYS A 188 12.88 23.92 -17.66
N ASP A 189 13.54 22.88 -18.16
CA ASP A 189 14.32 22.91 -19.40
C ASP A 189 13.42 22.77 -20.65
N GLY A 190 12.10 22.63 -20.49
CA GLY A 190 11.13 22.49 -21.56
C GLY A 190 11.07 21.09 -22.19
N LYS A 191 11.74 20.10 -21.59
CA LYS A 191 11.75 18.70 -22.03
C LYS A 191 10.57 17.92 -21.46
N TYR A 192 9.37 18.28 -21.90
CA TYR A 192 8.14 17.73 -21.32
C TYR A 192 8.01 16.21 -21.40
N ASN A 193 8.37 15.61 -22.54
CA ASN A 193 8.24 14.15 -22.73
C ASN A 193 9.22 13.36 -21.84
N ASP A 194 10.43 13.88 -21.65
CA ASP A 194 11.44 13.26 -20.80
C ASP A 194 10.97 13.32 -19.34
N ALA A 195 10.46 14.49 -18.91
CA ALA A 195 9.87 14.66 -17.59
C ALA A 195 8.65 13.75 -17.35
N GLN A 196 7.78 13.56 -18.34
CA GLN A 196 6.67 12.62 -18.23
C GLN A 196 7.16 11.19 -18.01
N THR A 197 8.26 10.81 -18.67
CA THR A 197 8.81 9.44 -18.60
C THR A 197 9.37 9.18 -17.21
N LEU A 198 10.21 10.11 -16.73
CA LEU A 198 10.77 10.08 -15.39
C LEU A 198 9.67 10.10 -14.32
N TYR A 199 8.63 10.92 -14.51
CA TYR A 199 7.51 10.96 -13.56
C TYR A 199 6.84 9.58 -13.40
N LEU A 200 6.55 8.89 -14.50
CA LEU A 200 5.93 7.55 -14.44
C LEU A 200 6.86 6.50 -13.84
N GLU A 201 8.16 6.56 -14.11
CA GLU A 201 9.15 5.70 -13.47
C GLU A 201 9.14 5.89 -11.94
N ALA A 202 9.13 7.14 -11.48
CA ALA A 202 9.01 7.41 -10.05
C ALA A 202 7.67 6.92 -9.45
N LYS A 203 6.56 6.99 -10.19
CA LYS A 203 5.26 6.46 -9.73
C LYS A 203 5.29 4.96 -9.50
N GLN A 204 5.99 4.22 -10.34
CA GLN A 204 6.16 2.79 -10.18
C GLN A 204 6.87 2.48 -8.85
N ASN A 205 8.01 3.13 -8.59
CA ASN A 205 8.75 2.97 -7.35
C ASN A 205 7.91 3.35 -6.12
N ILE A 206 7.16 4.47 -6.17
CA ILE A 206 6.26 4.90 -5.10
C ILE A 206 5.19 3.84 -4.80
N THR A 207 4.64 3.22 -5.85
CA THR A 207 3.62 2.18 -5.71
C THR A 207 4.16 0.95 -5.01
N GLU A 208 5.38 0.51 -5.33
CA GLU A 208 6.04 -0.62 -4.66
C GLU A 208 6.29 -0.32 -3.17
N ILE A 209 6.69 0.91 -2.83
CA ILE A 209 6.86 1.34 -1.42
C ILE A 209 5.52 1.27 -0.66
N TYR A 210 4.43 1.75 -1.27
CA TYR A 210 3.10 1.65 -0.66
C TYR A 210 2.65 0.20 -0.46
N GLN A 211 2.93 -0.69 -1.41
CA GLN A 211 2.61 -2.11 -1.27
C GLN A 211 3.38 -2.74 -0.10
N TYR A 212 4.66 -2.43 0.05
CA TYR A 212 5.44 -2.87 1.20
C TYR A 212 4.83 -2.39 2.52
N LEU A 213 4.52 -1.09 2.63
CA LEU A 213 3.92 -0.53 3.85
C LEU A 213 2.55 -1.15 4.14
N LYS A 214 1.76 -1.45 3.11
CA LYS A 214 0.47 -2.13 3.25
C LYS A 214 0.65 -3.53 3.84
N ILE A 215 1.57 -4.32 3.29
CA ILE A 215 1.87 -5.68 3.79
C ILE A 215 2.33 -5.60 5.25
N GLN A 216 3.24 -4.68 5.59
CA GLN A 216 3.70 -4.48 6.96
C GLN A 216 2.55 -4.08 7.90
N ALA A 217 1.62 -3.23 7.45
CA ALA A 217 0.44 -2.88 8.23
C ALA A 217 -0.50 -4.09 8.43
N GLU A 218 -0.70 -4.91 7.42
CA GLU A 218 -1.54 -6.12 7.48
C GLU A 218 -0.94 -7.19 8.43
N GLU A 219 0.36 -7.43 8.32
CA GLU A 219 1.11 -8.28 9.26
C GLU A 219 1.02 -7.71 10.69
N SER A 220 1.18 -6.39 10.82
CA SER A 220 1.13 -5.71 12.10
C SER A 220 -0.24 -5.84 12.79
N ASN A 221 -1.30 -5.68 12.01
CA ASN A 221 -2.66 -5.84 12.50
C ASN A 221 -2.95 -7.28 12.91
N THR A 222 -2.44 -8.26 12.16
CA THR A 222 -2.62 -9.68 12.47
C THR A 222 -2.06 -10.04 13.84
N TRP A 223 -0.83 -9.62 14.17
CA TRP A 223 -0.26 -9.93 15.50
C TRP A 223 -0.98 -9.17 16.62
N ARG A 224 -1.41 -7.92 16.39
CA ARG A 224 -2.16 -7.14 17.39
C ARG A 224 -3.49 -7.80 17.74
N LEU A 225 -4.22 -8.26 16.71
CA LEU A 225 -5.48 -8.97 16.89
C LEU A 225 -5.26 -10.30 17.62
N SER A 226 -4.21 -11.05 17.27
CA SER A 226 -3.85 -12.29 17.97
C SER A 226 -3.58 -12.04 19.46
N GLY A 227 -2.69 -11.09 19.76
CA GLY A 227 -2.32 -10.78 21.15
C GLY A 227 -3.50 -10.28 21.99
N TYR A 228 -4.39 -9.47 21.40
CA TYR A 228 -5.62 -9.03 22.07
C TYR A 228 -6.55 -10.20 22.42
N CYS A 229 -6.83 -11.06 21.43
CA CYS A 229 -7.70 -12.23 21.61
C CYS A 229 -7.11 -13.26 22.58
N GLU A 230 -5.81 -13.53 22.49
CA GLU A 230 -5.10 -14.43 23.41
C GLU A 230 -5.16 -13.90 24.86
N GLY A 231 -4.98 -12.59 25.06
CA GLY A 231 -5.12 -11.98 26.38
C GLY A 231 -6.51 -12.16 26.98
N LEU A 232 -7.56 -12.04 26.17
CA LEU A 232 -8.94 -12.31 26.61
C LEU A 232 -9.15 -13.79 26.97
N GLN A 233 -8.60 -14.70 26.18
CA GLN A 233 -8.67 -16.13 26.46
C GLN A 233 -7.91 -16.51 27.74
N GLN A 234 -6.71 -15.97 27.96
CA GLN A 234 -5.94 -16.24 29.17
C GLN A 234 -6.65 -15.74 30.42
N ARG A 235 -7.24 -14.54 30.37
CA ARG A 235 -8.02 -13.98 31.48
C ARG A 235 -9.15 -14.90 31.91
N ILE A 236 -9.91 -15.45 30.96
CA ILE A 236 -11.05 -16.29 31.29
C ILE A 236 -10.64 -17.68 31.76
N GLN A 237 -9.60 -18.27 31.16
CA GLN A 237 -9.00 -19.52 31.63
C GLN A 237 -8.49 -19.40 33.08
N GLU A 238 -7.86 -18.28 33.41
CA GLU A 238 -7.38 -18.01 34.77
C GLU A 238 -8.52 -17.94 35.80
N ARG A 239 -9.68 -17.39 35.41
CA ARG A 239 -10.87 -17.37 36.27
C ARG A 239 -11.43 -18.77 36.52
N PHE A 240 -11.54 -19.60 35.49
CA PHE A 240 -11.96 -20.99 35.64
C PHE A 240 -10.97 -21.78 36.52
N ARG A 241 -9.66 -21.62 36.27
CA ARG A 241 -8.59 -22.22 37.08
C ARG A 241 -8.71 -21.84 38.55
N TYR A 242 -8.90 -20.54 38.84
CA TYR A 242 -9.09 -20.06 40.20
C TYR A 242 -10.32 -20.71 40.86
N GLY A 243 -11.47 -20.75 40.18
CA GLY A 243 -12.66 -21.37 40.77
C GLY A 243 -12.48 -22.86 41.05
N SER A 244 -11.92 -23.60 40.10
CA SER A 244 -11.62 -25.03 40.27
C SER A 244 -10.69 -25.29 41.46
N GLN A 245 -9.63 -24.48 41.63
CA GLN A 245 -8.70 -24.58 42.76
C GLN A 245 -9.36 -24.26 44.11
N ASN A 246 -10.42 -23.45 44.12
CA ASN A 246 -11.15 -23.07 45.32
C ASN A 246 -12.45 -23.89 45.51
N GLY A 247 -12.66 -24.93 44.71
CA GLY A 247 -13.83 -25.81 44.81
C GLY A 247 -15.15 -25.15 44.39
N ILE A 248 -15.09 -24.09 43.59
CA ILE A 248 -16.26 -23.36 43.09
C ILE A 248 -16.84 -24.10 41.88
N ASP A 249 -18.12 -24.43 41.93
CA ASP A 249 -18.83 -25.05 40.82
C ASP A 249 -19.49 -24.00 39.92
N PHE A 250 -19.01 -23.88 38.68
CA PHE A 250 -19.56 -22.96 37.67
C PHE A 250 -20.60 -23.60 36.74
N THR A 251 -21.02 -24.85 36.98
CA THR A 251 -21.92 -25.58 36.08
C THR A 251 -23.23 -24.84 35.84
N ALA A 252 -23.87 -24.33 36.91
CA ALA A 252 -25.10 -23.56 36.80
C ALA A 252 -24.89 -22.22 36.06
N THR A 253 -23.78 -21.53 36.36
CA THR A 253 -23.40 -20.27 35.70
C THR A 253 -23.21 -20.47 34.20
N LEU A 254 -22.47 -21.50 33.79
CA LEU A 254 -22.23 -21.86 32.39
C LEU A 254 -23.55 -22.19 31.67
N GLN A 255 -24.41 -23.00 32.29
CA GLN A 255 -25.72 -23.37 31.71
C GLN A 255 -26.62 -22.16 31.51
N SER A 256 -26.60 -21.19 32.44
CA SER A 256 -27.38 -19.95 32.31
C SER A 256 -26.97 -19.09 31.11
N LEU A 257 -25.71 -19.21 30.69
CA LEU A 257 -25.15 -18.55 29.51
C LEU A 257 -25.22 -19.42 28.25
N GLY A 258 -25.86 -20.60 28.32
CA GLY A 258 -26.05 -21.52 27.20
C GLY A 258 -24.88 -22.47 26.94
N TYR A 259 -23.95 -22.62 27.88
CA TYR A 259 -22.81 -23.53 27.78
C TYR A 259 -22.98 -24.75 28.69
N GLN A 260 -22.73 -25.95 28.18
CA GLN A 260 -22.80 -27.21 28.91
C GLN A 260 -21.55 -27.46 29.77
N SER A 261 -20.43 -26.83 29.43
CA SER A 261 -19.15 -26.99 30.13
C SER A 261 -18.19 -25.84 29.83
N GLU A 262 -17.16 -25.70 30.68
CA GLU A 262 -16.01 -24.81 30.42
C GLU A 262 -15.38 -25.12 29.06
N ASN A 263 -15.16 -26.40 28.75
CA ASN A 263 -14.57 -26.82 27.47
C ASN A 263 -15.40 -26.33 26.27
N GLN A 264 -16.74 -26.41 26.34
CA GLN A 264 -17.59 -25.91 25.26
C GLN A 264 -17.46 -24.40 25.10
N PHE A 265 -17.41 -23.64 26.20
CA PHE A 265 -17.19 -22.20 26.15
C PHE A 265 -15.83 -21.86 25.53
N ILE A 266 -14.75 -22.51 25.99
CA ILE A 266 -13.39 -22.28 25.47
C ILE A 266 -13.29 -22.62 23.99
N GLN A 267 -13.91 -23.73 23.54
CA GLN A 267 -13.96 -24.06 22.11
C GLN A 267 -14.74 -23.03 21.29
N SER A 268 -15.86 -22.53 21.82
CA SER A 268 -16.65 -21.48 21.16
C SER A 268 -15.85 -20.18 21.04
N LEU A 269 -15.13 -19.80 22.11
CA LEU A 269 -14.24 -18.65 22.12
C LEU A 269 -13.10 -18.82 21.09
N GLN A 270 -12.44 -19.97 21.09
CA GLN A 270 -11.34 -20.26 20.16
C GLN A 270 -11.79 -20.24 18.70
N SER A 271 -12.98 -20.77 18.41
CA SER A 271 -13.57 -20.72 17.07
C SER A 271 -13.80 -19.28 16.60
N LYS A 272 -14.29 -18.40 17.49
CA LYS A 272 -14.47 -16.98 17.19
C LYS A 272 -13.14 -16.26 16.98
N ILE A 273 -12.12 -16.56 17.79
CA ILE A 273 -10.77 -16.02 17.65
C ILE A 273 -10.18 -16.40 16.28
N GLN A 274 -10.29 -17.69 15.89
CA GLN A 274 -9.83 -18.15 14.57
C GLN A 274 -10.58 -17.45 13.43
N ASN A 275 -11.89 -17.27 13.56
CA ASN A 275 -12.67 -16.53 12.58
C ASN A 275 -12.15 -15.09 12.44
N ALA A 276 -11.95 -14.37 13.55
CA ALA A 276 -11.43 -13.01 13.56
C ALA A 276 -10.03 -12.92 12.90
N GLN A 277 -9.15 -13.87 13.19
CA GLN A 277 -7.79 -13.95 12.62
C GLN A 277 -7.78 -14.28 11.11
N SER A 278 -8.82 -14.97 10.61
CA SER A 278 -8.93 -15.31 9.19
C SER A 278 -9.55 -14.19 8.32
N GLN A 279 -10.00 -13.09 8.92
CA GLN A 279 -10.62 -11.99 8.19
C GLN A 279 -9.58 -11.19 7.41
N VAL A 280 -9.76 -11.12 6.09
CA VAL A 280 -8.96 -10.25 5.20
C VAL A 280 -9.34 -8.77 5.38
N ASP A 281 -10.59 -8.50 5.76
CA ASP A 281 -11.08 -7.14 6.01
C ASP A 281 -10.86 -6.76 7.48
N ILE A 282 -9.97 -5.79 7.71
CA ILE A 282 -9.63 -5.31 9.05
C ILE A 282 -10.84 -4.80 9.85
N ASN A 283 -11.82 -4.20 9.18
CA ASN A 283 -13.01 -3.72 9.87
C ASN A 283 -13.85 -4.88 10.39
N LYS A 284 -13.97 -5.96 9.60
CA LYS A 284 -14.63 -7.19 10.04
C LYS A 284 -13.86 -7.85 11.17
N ALA A 285 -12.54 -7.92 11.07
CA ALA A 285 -11.68 -8.46 12.14
C ALA A 285 -11.89 -7.71 13.47
N ILE A 286 -11.96 -6.37 13.43
CA ILE A 286 -12.23 -5.53 14.61
C ILE A 286 -13.63 -5.82 15.18
N GLN A 287 -14.66 -5.93 14.33
CA GLN A 287 -16.02 -6.24 14.80
C GLN A 287 -16.11 -7.63 15.46
N GLU A 288 -15.42 -8.62 14.92
CA GLU A 288 -15.30 -9.94 15.54
C GLU A 288 -14.58 -9.87 16.89
N CYS A 289 -13.49 -9.10 17.00
CA CYS A 289 -12.82 -8.85 18.29
C CYS A 289 -13.71 -8.17 19.32
N LEU A 290 -14.55 -7.21 18.92
CA LEU A 290 -15.53 -6.59 19.82
C LEU A 290 -16.57 -7.60 20.31
N THR A 291 -17.02 -8.50 19.42
CA THR A 291 -17.94 -9.58 19.77
C THR A 291 -17.30 -10.55 20.76
N ILE A 292 -16.03 -10.91 20.55
CA ILE A 292 -15.24 -11.73 21.48
C ILE A 292 -15.11 -11.04 22.84
N ALA A 293 -14.79 -9.74 22.86
CA ALA A 293 -14.65 -8.97 24.10
C ALA A 293 -15.95 -8.94 24.91
N GLN A 294 -17.10 -8.73 24.25
CA GLN A 294 -18.41 -8.76 24.90
C GLN A 294 -18.72 -10.14 25.49
N MET A 295 -18.46 -11.21 24.74
CA MET A 295 -18.65 -12.58 25.21
C MET A 295 -17.80 -12.89 26.44
N VAL A 296 -16.52 -12.51 26.43
CA VAL A 296 -15.61 -12.71 27.57
C VAL A 296 -16.03 -11.87 28.76
N GLN A 297 -16.42 -10.61 28.55
CA GLN A 297 -16.89 -9.72 29.62
C GLN A 297 -18.15 -10.26 30.31
N GLN A 298 -19.13 -10.77 29.54
CA GLN A 298 -20.33 -11.39 30.10
C GLN A 298 -20.00 -12.62 30.94
N MET A 299 -19.10 -13.49 30.45
CA MET A 299 -18.66 -14.66 31.22
C MET A 299 -17.91 -14.24 32.49
N GLU A 300 -16.97 -13.29 32.41
CA GLU A 300 -16.23 -12.80 33.59
C GLU A 300 -17.18 -12.25 34.67
N GLN A 301 -18.19 -11.49 34.27
CA GLN A 301 -19.19 -10.96 35.22
C GLN A 301 -19.95 -12.08 35.92
N ALA A 302 -20.40 -13.09 35.18
CA ALA A 302 -21.12 -14.22 35.73
C ALA A 302 -20.24 -15.07 36.67
N LEU A 303 -19.00 -15.37 36.28
CA LEU A 303 -18.05 -16.09 37.12
C LEU A 303 -17.73 -15.33 38.41
N ASN A 304 -17.53 -14.01 38.34
CA ASN A 304 -17.26 -13.20 39.53
C ASN A 304 -18.44 -13.17 40.50
N GLN A 305 -19.67 -13.14 39.99
CA GLN A 305 -20.87 -13.23 40.83
C GLN A 305 -20.95 -14.56 41.55
N GLU A 306 -20.68 -15.67 40.84
CA GLU A 306 -20.68 -17.00 41.44
C GLU A 306 -19.58 -17.16 42.50
N ILE A 307 -18.38 -16.66 42.21
CA ILE A 307 -17.27 -16.64 43.17
C ILE A 307 -17.67 -15.91 44.46
N ASN A 308 -18.26 -14.72 44.32
CA ASN A 308 -18.71 -13.93 45.47
C ASN A 308 -19.88 -14.60 46.22
N HIS A 309 -20.73 -15.35 45.53
CA HIS A 309 -21.87 -16.04 46.13
C HIS A 309 -21.43 -17.23 46.99
N GLN A 310 -20.56 -18.09 46.45
CA GLN A 310 -20.12 -19.31 47.13
C GLN A 310 -19.09 -19.04 48.24
N GLN A 311 -18.38 -17.91 48.21
CA GLN A 311 -17.45 -17.53 49.28
C GLN A 311 -18.14 -16.85 50.49
N GLY A 312 -19.44 -16.53 50.38
CA GLY A 312 -20.21 -15.85 51.44
C GLY A 312 -19.72 -14.41 51.74
N PRO A 313 -20.51 -13.60 52.47
CA PRO A 313 -20.06 -12.28 52.90
C PRO A 313 -19.08 -12.44 54.06
N ASN A 314 -17.79 -12.59 53.77
CA ASN A 314 -16.77 -12.38 54.79
C ASN A 314 -16.45 -10.86 54.85
N PRO A 315 -16.69 -10.17 55.98
CA PRO A 315 -16.32 -8.78 56.15
C PRO A 315 -14.80 -8.69 56.23
N THR A 316 -14.24 -7.55 55.83
CA THR A 316 -12.82 -7.15 55.90
C THR A 316 -12.03 -7.36 54.60
N TYR A 317 -12.22 -6.47 53.64
CA TYR A 317 -11.10 -5.69 53.11
C TYR A 317 -11.64 -4.32 52.69
N GLY A 318 -11.57 -3.37 53.62
CA GLY A 318 -11.54 -1.96 53.26
C GLY A 318 -10.23 -1.69 52.55
N ASN A 319 -10.29 -1.31 51.27
CA ASN A 319 -9.62 -0.09 50.86
C ASN A 319 -10.24 0.42 49.56
N SER A 320 -10.85 1.59 49.67
CA SER A 320 -11.10 2.55 48.63
C SER A 320 -9.94 2.67 47.64
N GLY A 321 -10.22 2.40 46.37
CA GLY A 321 -9.41 2.77 45.21
C GLY A 321 -10.33 3.38 44.17
N THR A 322 -10.63 4.65 44.35
CA THR A 322 -11.34 5.56 43.46
C THR A 322 -10.81 5.50 42.02
N GLY A 323 -11.71 5.72 41.07
CA GLY A 323 -11.47 5.57 39.64
C GLY A 323 -10.38 6.48 39.08
N GLY A 324 -9.77 5.99 38.01
CA GLY A 324 -8.86 6.73 37.15
C GLY A 324 -9.06 6.22 35.74
N SER A 325 -9.94 6.90 35.01
CA SER A 325 -9.94 6.93 33.55
C SER A 325 -8.60 7.48 33.09
N ASP A 326 -7.73 6.64 32.55
CA ASP A 326 -6.49 7.08 31.90
C ASP A 326 -6.49 6.63 30.43
N SER A 327 -7.01 7.54 29.61
CA SER A 327 -6.72 7.64 28.20
C SER A 327 -5.29 8.15 28.05
N GLY A 328 -4.34 7.24 27.79
CA GLY A 328 -2.91 7.55 27.68
C GLY A 328 -2.26 6.89 26.47
N THR A 329 -1.99 7.72 25.47
CA THR A 329 -1.15 7.51 24.29
C THR A 329 0.28 7.05 24.59
N GLY A 330 0.82 6.16 23.75
CA GLY A 330 2.22 6.16 23.29
C GLY A 330 3.27 5.50 24.19
N GLY A 331 4.02 4.54 23.63
CA GLY A 331 5.25 4.04 24.23
C GLY A 331 5.91 2.92 23.43
N ALA A 332 6.90 3.29 22.62
CA ALA A 332 7.80 2.38 21.89
C ALA A 332 8.58 1.43 22.84
N PRO A 333 8.99 0.24 22.39
CA PRO A 333 9.92 -0.59 23.15
C PRO A 333 11.36 -0.16 22.85
N SER A 334 12.03 0.48 23.80
CA SER A 334 13.47 0.67 23.79
C SER A 334 14.19 -0.42 24.60
N GLY A 335 15.22 -0.99 23.97
CA GLY A 335 16.51 -1.28 24.59
C GLY A 335 16.54 -2.16 25.84
N ASN A 336 16.63 -3.47 25.64
CA ASN A 336 17.16 -4.38 26.65
C ASN A 336 18.71 -4.35 26.57
N SER A 337 19.38 -3.63 27.47
CA SER A 337 20.83 -3.71 27.67
C SER A 337 21.09 -4.20 29.08
N SER A 338 21.49 -5.47 29.16
CA SER A 338 21.81 -6.19 30.38
C SER A 338 23.13 -5.68 30.98
N ASN A 339 22.98 -5.12 32.18
CA ASN A 339 24.01 -4.76 33.14
C ASN A 339 24.73 -6.02 33.63
N SER A 340 26.07 -6.06 33.56
CA SER A 340 26.87 -7.13 34.17
C SER A 340 28.13 -6.56 34.83
N ASN A 341 28.22 -6.85 36.13
CA ASN A 341 29.38 -6.92 37.01
C ASN A 341 30.24 -5.68 37.30
N ASN A 342 29.92 -5.10 38.46
CA ASN A 342 30.85 -4.45 39.38
C ASN A 342 31.85 -5.47 39.96
N GLY A 343 33.14 -5.10 40.01
CA GLY A 343 34.14 -5.84 40.77
C GLY A 343 35.51 -5.18 40.73
N THR A 344 36.00 -4.77 41.91
CA THR A 344 37.37 -4.29 42.26
C THR A 344 37.69 -2.86 41.79
N GLY A 345 37.98 -1.86 42.63
CA GLY A 345 38.54 -1.85 43.98
C GLY A 345 40.03 -1.56 43.92
N TYR A 346 40.44 -0.29 43.87
CA TYR A 346 41.76 0.16 44.36
C TYR A 346 41.73 1.66 44.67
N SER A 347 42.15 1.99 45.89
CA SER A 347 42.36 3.34 46.39
C SER A 347 43.65 3.92 45.80
N GLY A 348 43.68 5.21 45.50
CA GLY A 348 44.89 5.91 45.05
C GLY A 348 44.78 7.40 45.37
N ASN A 349 45.49 7.79 46.43
CA ASN A 349 45.52 9.11 47.04
C ASN A 349 46.32 10.12 46.18
N SER A 350 45.88 11.38 46.26
CA SER A 350 46.68 12.62 46.32
C SER A 350 47.74 12.98 45.26
N SER A 351 47.56 14.23 44.77
CA SER A 351 48.56 15.31 44.75
C SER A 351 49.35 15.61 43.47
N SER A 352 49.29 16.92 43.15
CA SER A 352 50.34 17.79 42.61
C SER A 352 50.82 17.61 41.17
N GLY A 353 50.48 18.59 40.34
CA GLY A 353 51.44 19.66 40.06
C GLY A 353 52.05 19.75 38.66
N LYS A 354 51.80 20.91 38.03
CA LYS A 354 52.68 21.71 37.15
C LYS A 354 52.95 21.26 35.70
N GLY A 355 52.86 22.27 34.82
CA GLY A 355 53.71 22.47 33.63
C GLY A 355 52.97 22.20 32.33
N ALA A 356 52.40 23.19 31.63
CA ALA A 356 53.07 24.21 30.80
C ALA A 356 53.87 23.61 29.62
N GLY A 357 53.46 23.93 28.39
CA GLY A 357 54.40 24.07 27.27
C GLY A 357 53.92 23.53 25.92
N LYS A 358 53.43 24.48 25.11
CA LYS A 358 53.36 24.50 23.63
C LYS A 358 52.32 23.65 22.92
#